data_AF-A0A927M5J0-F1
#
_entry.id   AF-A0A927M5J0-F1
#
_cell.length_a   1.000
_cell.length_b   1.000
_cell.length_c   1.000
_cell.angle_alpha   90.00
_cell.angle_beta   90.00
_cell.angle_gamma   90.00
#
_symmetry.space_group_name_H-M   'P 1'
#
loop_
_entity.id
_entity.type
_entity.pdbx_description
1 polymer ?
#
loop_
_entity_poly.entity_id
_entity_poly.type
_entity_poly.pdbx_seq_one_letter_code
_entity_poly.pdbx_strand_id
1 'polypeptide(L)'
;MERLGMAQAWEDAHRRVEEDGQAGRREIEFLGLDLADTQESRAKIYYRNHGADIDELNRMASVALDHDTDGALAAYRTLAGARADAGAEALTCLAFRSGLGRAAESTTYLRMSSLASGNAEAVDRAANLLRSQGVDPRPLQAVATALAGSRGVLELVSHRAARRHDDITTYFRFPVYDQSAPTPVASRPGVLVAKEPTVSHPALQRVADYNTARQEQYESSRLIRLLSDEATPDTTKKAVLTYLQPWSNAFQRMISARVIYEADPALRKLALEHQQEEIGHDAILARSRAEDQREVWDPVIEAGASWFVDQFATLPGVQRVVLAHLALEAGSLSLSKAGVRAFPDDPYFDLHDEADVEHLDMGYQILRQRTDWAVDDVLVVLDRAWQVITVVSDRIAECALRDTAA
;
A
#
# COMPACT_ATOMS: atom_id res chain seq x y z
N MET A 1 -25.53 -3.78 -13.11
CA MET A 1 -26.15 -2.91 -14.12
C MET A 1 -27.67 -3.02 -14.17
N GLU A 2 -28.25 -4.23 -14.17
CA GLU A 2 -29.71 -4.42 -14.11
C GLU A 2 -30.38 -3.70 -12.93
N ARG A 3 -29.84 -3.87 -11.71
CA ARG A 3 -30.32 -3.16 -10.51
C ARG A 3 -30.23 -1.63 -10.59
N LEU A 4 -29.38 -1.11 -11.48
CA LEU A 4 -29.19 0.33 -11.68
C LEU A 4 -30.08 0.86 -12.82
N GLY A 5 -30.93 0.02 -13.44
CA GLY A 5 -31.75 0.41 -14.58
C GLY A 5 -30.97 0.61 -15.88
N MET A 6 -29.74 0.08 -15.96
CA MET A 6 -28.80 0.30 -17.08
C MET A 6 -28.46 -1.00 -17.82
N ALA A 7 -29.31 -2.03 -17.75
CA ALA A 7 -29.07 -3.33 -18.37
C ALA A 7 -28.85 -3.23 -19.89
N GLN A 8 -29.74 -2.52 -20.60
CA GLN A 8 -29.67 -2.41 -22.05
C GLN A 8 -28.36 -1.77 -22.53
N ALA A 9 -27.94 -0.67 -21.90
CA ALA A 9 -26.69 0.00 -22.24
C ALA A 9 -25.47 -0.88 -21.96
N TRP A 10 -25.50 -1.62 -20.85
CA TRP A 10 -24.47 -2.59 -20.50
C TRP A 10 -24.38 -3.72 -21.53
N GLU A 11 -25.50 -4.32 -21.91
CA GLU A 11 -25.54 -5.41 -22.88
C GLU A 11 -25.04 -4.98 -24.26
N ASP A 12 -25.39 -3.77 -24.73
CA ASP A 12 -24.85 -3.22 -25.98
C ASP A 12 -23.33 -3.04 -25.90
N ALA A 13 -22.83 -2.45 -24.81
CA ALA A 13 -21.41 -2.22 -24.62
C ALA A 13 -20.64 -3.55 -24.53
N HIS A 14 -21.09 -4.46 -23.67
CA HIS A 14 -20.49 -5.77 -23.46
C HIS A 14 -20.43 -6.56 -24.78
N ARG A 15 -21.54 -6.61 -25.53
CA ARG A 15 -21.57 -7.28 -26.84
C ARG A 15 -20.52 -6.70 -27.79
N ARG A 16 -20.44 -5.37 -27.94
CA ARG A 16 -19.46 -4.72 -28.84
C ARG A 16 -18.01 -4.93 -28.40
N VAL A 17 -17.76 -5.00 -27.10
CA VAL A 17 -16.43 -5.28 -26.54
C VAL A 17 -16.02 -6.74 -26.78
N GLU A 18 -16.96 -7.69 -26.69
CA GLU A 18 -16.70 -9.12 -26.93
C GLU A 18 -16.64 -9.48 -28.44
N GLU A 19 -17.43 -8.81 -29.28
CA GLU A 19 -17.49 -9.05 -30.74
C GLU A 19 -16.20 -8.66 -31.48
N ASP A 20 -15.30 -7.91 -30.85
CA ASP A 20 -14.00 -7.50 -31.41
C ASP A 20 -12.97 -8.66 -31.43
N GLY A 21 -13.36 -9.89 -31.06
CA GLY A 21 -12.56 -11.10 -31.25
C GLY A 21 -11.34 -11.22 -30.33
N GLN A 22 -11.20 -10.33 -29.36
CA GLN A 22 -10.14 -10.31 -28.34
C GLN A 22 -10.62 -10.85 -26.97
N ALA A 23 -11.69 -11.67 -26.97
CA ALA A 23 -12.23 -12.31 -25.77
C ALA A 23 -11.11 -13.05 -25.01
N GLY A 24 -10.92 -12.71 -23.74
CA GLY A 24 -9.86 -13.26 -22.88
C GLY A 24 -8.63 -12.36 -22.68
N ARG A 25 -8.49 -11.25 -23.41
CA ARG A 25 -7.45 -10.22 -23.18
C ARG A 25 -7.96 -9.00 -22.42
N ARG A 26 -9.24 -9.01 -22.04
CA ARG A 26 -9.93 -7.92 -21.36
C ARG A 26 -10.52 -8.43 -20.07
N GLU A 27 -10.24 -7.72 -18.98
CA GLU A 27 -10.74 -8.02 -17.65
C GLU A 27 -11.53 -6.83 -17.13
N ILE A 28 -12.69 -7.07 -16.52
CA ILE A 28 -13.40 -6.03 -15.76
C ILE A 28 -12.69 -5.88 -14.41
N GLU A 29 -12.03 -4.75 -14.21
CA GLU A 29 -11.22 -4.50 -13.00
C GLU A 29 -12.02 -3.76 -11.92
N PHE A 30 -12.82 -2.76 -12.31
CA PHE A 30 -13.55 -1.93 -11.36
C PHE A 30 -14.99 -1.63 -11.80
N LEU A 31 -15.87 -1.50 -10.80
CA LEU A 31 -17.15 -0.81 -10.90
C LEU A 31 -17.07 0.46 -10.05
N GLY A 32 -17.23 1.62 -10.68
CA GLY A 32 -17.33 2.92 -10.01
C GLY A 32 -18.76 3.43 -9.99
N LEU A 33 -19.20 4.02 -8.88
CA LEU A 33 -20.49 4.70 -8.76
C LEU A 33 -20.26 6.13 -8.27
N ASP A 34 -20.84 7.09 -8.98
CA ASP A 34 -20.89 8.47 -8.48
C ASP A 34 -21.94 8.53 -7.35
N LEU A 35 -21.50 8.77 -6.10
CA LEU A 35 -22.37 8.82 -4.90
C LEU A 35 -23.06 10.18 -4.77
N ALA A 36 -23.81 10.55 -5.80
CA ALA A 36 -24.63 11.75 -5.83
C ALA A 36 -26.01 11.40 -6.41
N ASP A 37 -27.06 12.04 -5.90
CA ASP A 37 -28.41 11.92 -6.46
C ASP A 37 -28.66 13.03 -7.48
N THR A 38 -28.01 12.91 -8.64
CA THR A 38 -28.11 13.89 -9.73
C THR A 38 -28.29 13.20 -11.06
N GLN A 39 -28.84 13.91 -12.04
CA GLN A 39 -28.95 13.40 -13.42
C GLN A 39 -27.59 13.18 -14.10
N GLU A 40 -26.53 13.77 -13.54
CA GLU A 40 -25.15 13.60 -14.01
C GLU A 40 -24.46 12.36 -13.43
N SER A 41 -25.09 11.66 -12.47
CA SER A 41 -24.49 10.52 -11.80
C SER A 41 -24.33 9.32 -12.73
N ARG A 42 -23.15 8.71 -12.71
CA ARG A 42 -22.76 7.63 -13.61
C ARG A 42 -22.47 6.34 -12.84
N ALA A 43 -22.75 5.21 -13.50
CA ALA A 43 -22.08 3.95 -13.24
C ALA A 43 -20.92 3.79 -14.23
N LYS A 44 -19.75 3.34 -13.77
CA LYS A 44 -18.52 3.26 -14.57
C LYS A 44 -17.98 1.84 -14.52
N ILE A 45 -17.70 1.25 -15.67
CA ILE A 45 -17.03 -0.06 -15.76
C ILE A 45 -15.64 0.15 -16.34
N TYR A 46 -14.63 -0.31 -15.62
CA TYR A 46 -13.23 -0.22 -16.01
C TYR A 46 -12.76 -1.55 -16.53
N TYR A 47 -12.23 -1.56 -17.75
CA TYR A 47 -11.61 -2.71 -18.36
C TYR A 47 -10.10 -2.55 -18.39
N ARG A 48 -9.39 -3.59 -17.95
CA ARG A 48 -7.96 -3.75 -18.16
C ARG A 48 -7.72 -4.44 -19.50
N ASN A 49 -6.84 -3.86 -20.31
CA ASN A 49 -6.57 -4.31 -21.67
C ASN A 49 -5.15 -4.92 -21.78
N HIS A 50 -5.06 -6.24 -21.73
CA HIS A 50 -3.77 -6.94 -21.71
C HIS A 50 -3.10 -6.97 -23.08
N GLY A 51 -1.93 -6.33 -23.15
CA GLY A 51 -1.08 -6.28 -24.35
C GLY A 51 -1.71 -5.49 -25.50
N ALA A 52 -2.66 -4.60 -25.21
CA ALA A 52 -3.36 -3.88 -26.24
C ALA A 52 -2.47 -2.84 -26.94
N ASP A 53 -2.70 -2.65 -28.23
CA ASP A 53 -2.14 -1.51 -28.96
C ASP A 53 -3.04 -0.26 -28.86
N ILE A 54 -2.52 0.87 -29.33
CA ILE A 54 -3.23 2.15 -29.26
C ILE A 54 -4.53 2.13 -30.09
N ASP A 55 -4.53 1.43 -31.23
CA ASP A 55 -5.69 1.36 -32.12
C ASP A 55 -6.78 0.45 -31.51
N GLU A 56 -6.40 -0.61 -30.81
CA GLU A 56 -7.28 -1.48 -30.01
C GLU A 56 -7.96 -0.70 -28.89
N LEU A 57 -7.23 0.12 -28.14
CA LEU A 57 -7.83 0.99 -27.12
C LEU A 57 -8.81 2.00 -27.71
N ASN A 58 -8.45 2.59 -28.86
CA ASN A 58 -9.32 3.54 -29.54
C ASN A 58 -10.62 2.89 -30.06
N ARG A 59 -10.53 1.67 -30.62
CA ARG A 59 -11.70 0.88 -31.00
C ARG A 59 -12.59 0.59 -29.79
N MET A 60 -12.00 0.22 -28.67
CA MET A 60 -12.75 -0.02 -27.44
C MET A 60 -13.47 1.24 -26.93
N ALA A 61 -12.77 2.38 -26.90
CA ALA A 61 -13.36 3.64 -26.47
C ALA A 61 -14.52 4.10 -27.37
N SER A 62 -14.47 3.74 -28.67
CA SER A 62 -15.53 4.02 -29.65
C SER A 62 -16.88 3.35 -29.38
N VAL A 63 -16.95 2.45 -28.39
CA VAL A 63 -18.22 1.88 -27.91
C VAL A 63 -19.12 2.97 -27.32
N ALA A 64 -18.53 4.00 -26.72
CA ALA A 64 -19.26 5.15 -26.16
C ALA A 64 -19.83 6.07 -27.25
N LEU A 65 -20.95 6.72 -26.94
CA LEU A 65 -21.68 7.59 -27.87
C LEU A 65 -20.86 8.79 -28.34
N ASP A 66 -20.19 9.47 -27.41
CA ASP A 66 -19.55 10.76 -27.68
C ASP A 66 -18.06 10.67 -28.05
N HIS A 67 -17.55 9.45 -28.28
CA HIS A 67 -16.13 9.24 -28.57
C HIS A 67 -15.67 9.96 -29.84
N ASP A 68 -14.57 10.70 -29.74
CA ASP A 68 -13.83 11.25 -30.87
C ASP A 68 -12.63 10.37 -31.19
N THR A 69 -12.77 9.55 -32.24
CA THR A 69 -11.76 8.57 -32.68
C THR A 69 -10.43 9.22 -33.06
N ASP A 70 -10.45 10.37 -33.73
CA ASP A 70 -9.23 11.00 -34.24
C ASP A 70 -8.53 11.77 -33.12
N GLY A 71 -9.29 12.50 -32.31
CA GLY A 71 -8.78 13.19 -31.11
C GLY A 71 -8.15 12.23 -30.11
N ALA A 72 -8.83 11.11 -29.82
CA ALA A 72 -8.31 10.05 -28.95
C ALA A 72 -6.98 9.48 -29.47
N LEU A 73 -6.93 9.13 -30.76
CA LEU A 73 -5.75 8.52 -31.35
C LEU A 73 -4.54 9.46 -31.33
N ALA A 74 -4.76 10.75 -31.60
CA ALA A 74 -3.72 11.77 -31.50
C ALA A 74 -3.21 11.91 -30.06
N ALA A 75 -4.11 11.90 -29.07
CA ALA A 75 -3.75 11.97 -27.66
C ALA A 75 -2.95 10.74 -27.21
N TYR A 76 -3.41 9.54 -27.55
CA TYR A 76 -2.75 8.29 -27.17
C TYR A 76 -1.35 8.20 -27.77
N ARG A 77 -1.19 8.60 -29.05
CA ARG A 77 0.14 8.67 -29.70
C ARG A 77 1.06 9.69 -29.04
N THR A 78 0.52 10.82 -28.60
CA THR A 78 1.30 11.84 -27.86
C THR A 78 1.84 11.27 -26.55
N LEU A 79 1.02 10.49 -25.82
CA LEU A 79 1.42 9.88 -24.54
C LEU A 79 2.33 8.66 -24.72
N ALA A 80 2.08 7.80 -25.72
CA ALA A 80 2.89 6.62 -26.01
C ALA A 80 4.23 6.94 -26.69
N GLY A 81 4.35 8.11 -27.32
CA GLY A 81 5.55 8.51 -28.05
C GLY A 81 5.75 7.65 -29.30
N ALA A 82 6.94 7.08 -29.47
CA ALA A 82 7.27 6.23 -30.62
C ALA A 82 6.74 4.78 -30.51
N ARG A 83 6.08 4.43 -29.39
CA ARG A 83 5.55 3.08 -29.15
C ARG A 83 4.23 2.89 -29.89
N ALA A 84 4.02 1.68 -30.40
CA ALA A 84 2.74 1.25 -30.97
C ALA A 84 1.82 0.59 -29.92
N ASP A 85 2.41 -0.05 -28.91
CA ASP A 85 1.68 -0.63 -27.79
C ASP A 85 1.23 0.44 -26.79
N ALA A 86 0.17 0.14 -26.04
CA ALA A 86 -0.38 1.03 -25.02
C ALA A 86 0.30 0.91 -23.64
N GLY A 87 1.41 0.18 -23.56
CA GLY A 87 2.11 -0.08 -22.30
C GLY A 87 1.41 -1.14 -21.44
N ALA A 88 1.97 -1.36 -20.26
CA ALA A 88 1.38 -2.27 -19.28
C ALA A 88 0.15 -1.65 -18.63
N GLU A 89 -0.89 -2.47 -18.44
CA GLU A 89 -2.09 -2.15 -17.63
C GLU A 89 -2.90 -0.94 -18.13
N ALA A 90 -3.00 -0.75 -19.45
CA ALA A 90 -3.87 0.29 -19.99
C ALA A 90 -5.35 -0.02 -19.68
N LEU A 91 -6.09 1.02 -19.24
CA LEU A 91 -7.50 0.88 -18.88
C LEU A 91 -8.40 1.65 -19.83
N THR A 92 -9.60 1.12 -20.06
CA THR A 92 -10.70 1.85 -20.69
C THR A 92 -11.90 1.83 -19.74
N CYS A 93 -12.36 3.01 -19.35
CA CYS A 93 -13.60 3.19 -18.61
C CYS A 93 -14.74 3.47 -19.56
N LEU A 94 -15.87 2.79 -19.37
CA LEU A 94 -17.15 3.09 -20.00
C LEU A 94 -18.10 3.62 -18.93
N ALA A 95 -18.64 4.81 -19.14
CA ALA A 95 -19.60 5.42 -18.24
C ALA A 95 -21.03 5.26 -18.77
N PHE A 96 -21.94 4.90 -17.88
CA PHE A 96 -23.35 4.63 -18.13
C PHE A 96 -24.22 5.59 -17.33
N ARG A 97 -25.30 6.05 -17.96
CA ARG A 97 -26.29 6.94 -17.36
C ARG A 97 -27.67 6.35 -17.55
N SER A 98 -28.57 6.64 -16.61
CA SER A 98 -29.95 6.16 -16.68
C SER A 98 -30.66 6.75 -17.91
N GLY A 99 -31.51 5.95 -18.56
CA GLY A 99 -32.28 6.36 -19.74
C GLY A 99 -31.51 6.33 -21.07
N LEU A 100 -30.21 6.03 -21.08
CA LEU A 100 -29.46 5.80 -22.31
C LEU A 100 -29.41 4.31 -22.65
N GLY A 101 -29.46 4.00 -23.95
CA GLY A 101 -29.35 2.63 -24.47
C GLY A 101 -27.92 2.17 -24.78
N ARG A 102 -26.91 3.02 -24.53
CA ARG A 102 -25.48 2.78 -24.81
C ARG A 102 -24.62 3.47 -23.76
N ALA A 103 -23.33 3.11 -23.68
CA ALA A 103 -22.36 3.85 -22.88
C ALA A 103 -22.31 5.32 -23.34
N ALA A 104 -22.40 6.25 -22.40
CA ALA A 104 -22.43 7.68 -22.67
C ALA A 104 -21.05 8.18 -23.09
N GLU A 105 -20.05 7.87 -22.28
CA GLU A 105 -18.70 8.42 -22.37
C GLU A 105 -17.68 7.28 -22.24
N SER A 106 -16.49 7.47 -22.82
CA SER A 106 -15.34 6.62 -22.55
C SER A 106 -14.16 7.44 -22.07
N THR A 107 -13.32 6.88 -21.20
CA THR A 107 -12.07 7.49 -20.76
C THR A 107 -10.99 6.42 -20.78
N THR A 108 -9.88 6.68 -21.48
CA THR A 108 -8.74 5.77 -21.54
C THR A 108 -7.63 6.26 -20.62
N TYR A 109 -7.02 5.33 -19.89
CA TYR A 109 -5.96 5.58 -18.91
C TYR A 109 -4.69 4.90 -19.38
N LEU A 110 -3.63 5.68 -19.55
CA LEU A 110 -2.31 5.20 -19.93
C LEU A 110 -1.35 5.35 -18.74
N ARG A 111 -0.67 4.26 -18.39
CA ARG A 111 0.31 4.24 -17.31
C ARG A 111 1.64 4.79 -17.80
N MET A 112 1.98 6.00 -17.38
CA MET A 112 3.15 6.69 -17.90
C MET A 112 4.45 6.02 -17.46
N SER A 113 4.47 5.37 -16.30
CA SER A 113 5.61 4.58 -15.82
C SER A 113 5.93 3.36 -16.68
N SER A 114 5.00 2.89 -17.53
CA SER A 114 5.26 1.83 -18.51
C SER A 114 5.59 2.35 -19.92
N LEU A 115 5.28 3.63 -20.21
CA LEU A 115 5.42 4.24 -21.54
C LEU A 115 6.61 5.21 -21.67
N ALA A 116 7.08 5.78 -20.57
CA ALA A 116 8.17 6.75 -20.53
C ALA A 116 9.39 6.17 -19.78
N SER A 117 10.58 6.62 -20.16
CA SER A 117 11.84 6.24 -19.52
C SER A 117 12.06 6.87 -18.14
N GLY A 118 11.28 7.91 -17.81
CA GLY A 118 11.33 8.59 -16.52
C GLY A 118 10.31 9.72 -16.40
N ASN A 119 10.26 10.35 -15.22
CA ASN A 119 9.26 11.37 -14.89
C ASN A 119 9.33 12.59 -15.79
N ALA A 120 10.54 13.05 -16.15
CA ALA A 120 10.70 14.23 -17.01
C ALA A 120 10.01 14.00 -18.36
N GLU A 121 10.27 12.85 -18.99
CA GLU A 121 9.63 12.48 -20.24
C GLU A 121 8.12 12.29 -20.09
N ALA A 122 7.65 11.64 -19.02
CA ALA A 122 6.23 11.47 -18.75
C ALA A 122 5.50 12.83 -18.64
N VAL A 123 6.09 13.76 -17.88
CA VAL A 123 5.57 15.12 -17.68
C VAL A 123 5.61 15.92 -18.97
N ASP A 124 6.68 15.82 -19.76
CA ASP A 124 6.80 16.52 -21.04
C ASP A 124 5.74 16.05 -22.04
N ARG A 125 5.49 14.73 -22.14
CA ARG A 125 4.43 14.18 -23.01
C ARG A 125 3.04 14.62 -22.55
N ALA A 126 2.75 14.56 -21.25
CA ALA A 126 1.48 15.04 -20.70
C ALA A 126 1.31 16.56 -20.89
N ALA A 127 2.38 17.34 -20.74
CA ALA A 127 2.37 18.78 -21.00
C ALA A 127 2.13 19.09 -22.49
N ASN A 128 2.69 18.30 -23.40
CA ASN A 128 2.42 18.44 -24.83
C ASN A 128 0.96 18.15 -25.17
N LEU A 129 0.36 17.13 -24.55
CA LEU A 129 -1.06 16.84 -24.70
C LEU A 129 -1.94 17.99 -24.16
N LEU A 130 -1.62 18.55 -22.99
CA LEU A 130 -2.32 19.72 -22.46
C LEU A 130 -2.24 20.91 -23.43
N ARG A 131 -1.05 21.21 -23.96
CA ARG A 131 -0.85 22.30 -24.93
C ARG A 131 -1.63 22.08 -26.22
N SER A 132 -1.69 20.84 -26.74
CA SER A 132 -2.47 20.56 -27.95
C SER A 132 -3.98 20.76 -27.75
N GLN A 133 -4.44 20.70 -26.50
CA GLN A 133 -5.83 21.00 -26.11
C GLN A 133 -6.03 22.46 -25.63
N GLY A 134 -5.02 23.33 -25.78
CA GLY A 134 -5.09 24.73 -25.34
C GLY A 134 -5.10 24.91 -23.82
N VAL A 135 -4.70 23.89 -23.05
CA VAL A 135 -4.60 23.93 -21.59
C VAL A 135 -3.18 24.30 -21.17
N ASP A 136 -3.06 25.18 -20.17
CA ASP A 136 -1.77 25.59 -19.61
C ASP A 136 -1.13 24.42 -18.83
N PRO A 137 0.07 23.94 -19.21
CA PRO A 137 0.73 22.84 -18.52
C PRO A 137 1.46 23.25 -17.23
N ARG A 138 1.56 24.55 -16.91
CA ARG A 138 2.30 25.02 -15.72
C ARG A 138 1.82 24.39 -14.41
N PRO A 139 0.51 24.19 -14.14
CA PRO A 139 0.06 23.50 -12.93
C PRO A 139 0.55 22.05 -12.84
N LEU A 140 0.50 21.29 -13.94
CA LEU A 140 1.05 19.93 -14.00
C LEU A 140 2.55 19.92 -13.65
N GLN A 141 3.31 20.84 -14.26
CA GLN A 141 4.74 20.95 -14.01
C GLN A 141 5.04 21.33 -12.56
N ALA A 142 4.29 22.28 -11.99
CA ALA A 142 4.45 22.70 -10.60
C ALA A 142 4.22 21.54 -9.62
N VAL A 143 3.16 20.75 -9.82
CA VAL A 143 2.90 19.55 -8.99
C VAL A 143 4.00 18.51 -9.16
N ALA A 144 4.41 18.23 -10.40
CA ALA A 144 5.50 17.28 -10.67
C ALA A 144 6.82 17.70 -10.03
N THR A 145 7.15 19.00 -10.05
CA THR A 145 8.32 19.56 -9.37
C THR A 145 8.20 19.48 -7.85
N ALA A 146 7.03 19.77 -7.29
CA ALA A 146 6.80 19.67 -5.85
C ALA A 146 6.94 18.24 -5.31
N LEU A 147 6.65 17.24 -6.16
CA LEU A 147 6.79 15.81 -5.87
C LEU A 147 8.12 15.22 -6.37
N ALA A 148 9.06 16.04 -6.86
CA ALA A 148 10.32 15.56 -7.42
C ALA A 148 11.21 14.92 -6.35
N GLY A 149 11.71 13.71 -6.63
CA GLY A 149 12.58 12.95 -5.71
C GLY A 149 12.55 11.43 -5.93
N SER A 150 11.48 10.91 -6.51
CA SER A 150 11.28 9.47 -6.79
C SER A 150 11.05 9.20 -8.29
N ARG A 151 11.18 7.94 -8.74
CA ARG A 151 10.72 7.51 -10.08
C ARG A 151 9.22 7.23 -10.06
N GLY A 152 8.53 7.43 -11.20
CA GLY A 152 7.12 7.09 -11.38
C GLY A 152 6.12 8.01 -10.65
N VAL A 153 6.42 9.32 -10.57
CA VAL A 153 5.59 10.30 -9.86
C VAL A 153 4.29 10.58 -10.62
N LEU A 154 4.37 10.85 -11.92
CA LEU A 154 3.19 10.90 -12.79
C LEU A 154 2.87 9.46 -13.22
N GLU A 155 1.85 8.86 -12.60
CA GLU A 155 1.56 7.45 -12.74
C GLU A 155 0.61 7.15 -13.89
N LEU A 156 -0.51 7.88 -13.97
CA LEU A 156 -1.50 7.73 -15.04
C LEU A 156 -1.79 9.09 -15.67
N VAL A 157 -2.05 9.06 -16.96
CA VAL A 157 -2.78 10.13 -17.65
C VAL A 157 -4.03 9.51 -18.25
N SER A 158 -5.18 10.09 -17.95
CA SER A 158 -6.43 9.72 -18.57
C SER A 158 -6.90 10.77 -19.54
N HIS A 159 -7.48 10.33 -20.65
CA HIS A 159 -8.08 11.20 -21.66
C HIS A 159 -9.48 10.71 -22.00
N ARG A 160 -10.45 11.62 -21.90
CA ARG A 160 -11.80 11.45 -22.45
C ARG A 160 -11.86 12.29 -23.72
N ALA A 161 -11.69 11.62 -24.85
CA ALA A 161 -11.88 12.24 -26.16
C ALA A 161 -13.39 12.34 -26.43
N ALA A 162 -13.95 13.54 -26.32
CA ALA A 162 -15.37 13.75 -26.54
C ALA A 162 -15.58 14.89 -27.52
N ARG A 163 -16.50 14.70 -28.48
CA ARG A 163 -16.78 15.65 -29.57
C ARG A 163 -17.05 17.10 -29.14
N ARG A 164 -17.41 17.32 -27.88
CA ARG A 164 -17.74 18.64 -27.32
C ARG A 164 -16.62 19.21 -26.46
N HIS A 165 -16.03 18.40 -25.58
CA HIS A 165 -14.97 18.83 -24.68
C HIS A 165 -14.10 17.65 -24.26
N ASP A 166 -12.82 17.72 -24.59
CA ASP A 166 -11.83 16.80 -24.08
C ASP A 166 -11.55 17.04 -22.59
N ASP A 167 -11.29 15.97 -21.87
CA ASP A 167 -10.90 16.02 -20.46
C ASP A 167 -9.61 15.21 -20.26
N ILE A 168 -8.61 15.85 -19.64
CA ILE A 168 -7.31 15.27 -19.33
C ILE A 168 -7.15 15.28 -17.82
N THR A 169 -6.98 14.10 -17.23
CA THR A 169 -6.69 13.97 -15.79
C THR A 169 -5.31 13.34 -15.60
N THR A 170 -4.50 13.94 -14.74
CA THR A 170 -3.18 13.43 -14.37
C THR A 170 -3.22 12.87 -12.95
N TYR A 171 -2.72 11.65 -12.76
CA TYR A 171 -2.70 10.97 -11.47
C TYR A 171 -1.27 10.89 -10.98
N PHE A 172 -1.05 11.41 -9.76
CA PHE A 172 0.26 11.40 -9.15
C PHE A 172 0.33 10.32 -8.07
N ARG A 173 1.43 9.57 -8.06
CA ARG A 173 1.79 8.73 -6.92
C ARG A 173 2.56 9.58 -5.92
N PHE A 174 2.12 9.55 -4.67
CA PHE A 174 2.90 10.15 -3.59
C PHE A 174 4.08 9.23 -3.26
N PRO A 175 5.32 9.76 -3.20
CA PRO A 175 6.50 8.98 -2.86
C PRO A 175 6.60 8.73 -1.36
N VAL A 176 5.58 8.09 -0.79
CA VAL A 176 5.55 7.73 0.63
C VAL A 176 6.48 6.54 0.89
N TYR A 177 6.74 5.72 -0.13
CA TYR A 177 7.63 4.57 -0.08
C TYR A 177 8.63 4.61 -1.24
N ASP A 178 9.88 4.24 -0.96
CA ASP A 178 10.94 4.18 -1.97
C ASP A 178 10.66 3.06 -2.99
N GLN A 179 10.74 3.37 -4.28
CA GLN A 179 10.74 2.34 -5.32
C GLN A 179 12.12 1.70 -5.37
N SER A 180 12.28 0.53 -4.74
CA SER A 180 13.51 -0.25 -4.86
C SER A 180 13.80 -0.56 -6.33
N ALA A 181 15.00 -0.22 -6.80
CA ALA A 181 15.54 -0.82 -8.01
C ALA A 181 15.76 -2.33 -7.78
N PRO A 182 15.68 -3.20 -8.81
CA PRO A 182 16.03 -4.60 -8.64
C PRO A 182 17.53 -4.69 -8.32
N THR A 183 17.88 -5.14 -7.10
CA THR A 183 19.28 -5.29 -6.70
C THR A 183 19.86 -6.60 -7.25
N PRO A 184 21.04 -6.59 -7.90
CA PRO A 184 21.76 -7.80 -8.30
C PRO A 184 22.29 -8.57 -7.08
N VAL A 185 22.15 -9.91 -7.11
CA VAL A 185 22.61 -10.81 -6.04
C VAL A 185 24.13 -10.96 -6.05
N ALA A 186 24.78 -10.78 -4.89
CA ALA A 186 26.16 -11.19 -4.62
C ALA A 186 26.29 -11.78 -3.21
N SER A 187 27.21 -12.76 -3.05
CA SER A 187 27.21 -13.77 -1.98
C SER A 187 28.35 -13.63 -0.94
N ARG A 188 28.08 -14.17 0.28
CA ARG A 188 29.00 -14.76 1.33
C ARG A 188 29.70 -13.82 2.36
N PRO A 189 30.26 -14.33 3.51
CA PRO A 189 29.65 -15.05 4.66
C PRO A 189 30.22 -14.65 6.08
N GLY A 190 29.59 -15.13 7.19
CA GLY A 190 30.22 -15.33 8.54
C GLY A 190 29.72 -14.42 9.70
N VAL A 191 28.67 -14.75 10.46
CA VAL A 191 28.49 -15.59 11.69
C VAL A 191 28.95 -14.98 13.04
N LEU A 192 27.99 -14.82 13.97
CA LEU A 192 28.04 -15.31 15.37
C LEU A 192 26.59 -15.44 15.94
N VAL A 193 26.41 -16.44 16.82
CA VAL A 193 25.19 -17.26 16.97
C VAL A 193 24.23 -16.77 18.07
N ALA A 194 22.97 -16.50 17.69
CA ALA A 194 21.81 -16.68 18.54
C ALA A 194 21.09 -17.96 18.12
N LYS A 195 20.36 -18.64 19.02
CA LYS A 195 19.67 -19.90 18.71
C LYS A 195 18.66 -19.67 17.58
N GLU A 196 18.99 -20.12 16.38
CA GLU A 196 18.15 -19.98 15.20
C GLU A 196 16.98 -20.98 15.23
N PRO A 197 15.76 -20.55 14.84
CA PRO A 197 14.66 -21.46 14.60
C PRO A 197 15.01 -22.42 13.45
N THR A 198 14.67 -23.71 13.57
CA THR A 198 15.04 -24.73 12.58
C THR A 198 14.29 -24.53 11.26
N VAL A 199 14.95 -23.99 10.24
CA VAL A 199 14.35 -23.74 8.92
C VAL A 199 14.94 -24.72 7.89
N SER A 200 14.18 -25.74 7.49
CA SER A 200 14.68 -26.82 6.61
C SER A 200 14.15 -26.78 5.18
N HIS A 201 13.19 -25.89 4.87
CA HIS A 201 12.56 -25.79 3.55
C HIS A 201 13.03 -24.51 2.81
N PRO A 202 13.47 -24.57 1.53
CA PRO A 202 14.01 -23.42 0.81
C PRO A 202 13.08 -22.19 0.77
N ALA A 203 11.77 -22.43 0.66
CA ALA A 203 10.75 -21.38 0.72
C ALA A 203 10.73 -20.65 2.08
N LEU A 204 10.81 -21.42 3.17
CA LEU A 204 10.81 -20.87 4.52
C LEU A 204 12.11 -20.14 4.82
N GLN A 205 13.24 -20.66 4.32
CA GLN A 205 14.53 -19.98 4.45
C GLN A 205 14.49 -18.61 3.78
N ARG A 206 13.91 -18.53 2.57
CA ARG A 206 13.75 -17.24 1.87
C ARG A 206 12.88 -16.25 2.66
N VAL A 207 11.83 -16.71 3.34
CA VAL A 207 11.01 -15.86 4.22
C VAL A 207 11.80 -15.40 5.43
N ALA A 208 12.51 -16.31 6.10
CA ALA A 208 13.32 -16.01 7.28
C ALA A 208 14.44 -15.02 6.95
N ASP A 209 15.23 -15.28 5.90
CA ASP A 209 16.31 -14.40 5.44
C ASP A 209 15.79 -12.99 5.12
N TYR A 210 14.64 -12.92 4.45
CA TYR A 210 14.02 -11.64 4.13
C TYR A 210 13.56 -10.89 5.38
N ASN A 211 12.92 -11.60 6.31
CA ASN A 211 12.43 -10.98 7.53
C ASN A 211 13.57 -10.47 8.42
N THR A 212 14.63 -11.26 8.56
CA THR A 212 15.86 -10.85 9.26
C THR A 212 16.45 -9.59 8.63
N ALA A 213 16.58 -9.54 7.30
CA ALA A 213 17.10 -8.35 6.61
C ALA A 213 16.22 -7.11 6.84
N ARG A 214 14.89 -7.27 6.96
CA ARG A 214 13.98 -6.17 7.27
C ARG A 214 14.06 -5.74 8.74
N GLN A 215 14.23 -6.68 9.66
CA GLN A 215 14.47 -6.38 11.07
C GLN A 215 15.77 -5.60 11.26
N GLU A 216 16.86 -6.02 10.63
CA GLU A 216 18.15 -5.29 10.65
C GLU A 216 18.02 -3.86 10.09
N GLN A 217 17.20 -3.67 9.05
CA GLN A 217 16.89 -2.32 8.53
C GLN A 217 16.10 -1.50 9.54
N TYR A 218 15.10 -2.09 10.20
CA TYR A 218 14.29 -1.42 11.20
C TYR A 218 15.08 -1.01 12.45
N GLU A 219 16.09 -1.79 12.84
CA GLU A 219 17.03 -1.40 13.92
C GLU A 219 17.78 -0.10 13.61
N SER A 220 17.80 0.31 12.34
CA SER A 220 18.37 1.57 11.89
C SER A 220 17.36 2.74 11.83
N SER A 221 16.10 2.51 12.21
CA SER A 221 15.05 3.54 12.26
C SER A 221 15.37 4.66 13.25
N ARG A 222 14.73 5.83 13.08
CA ARG A 222 14.96 7.00 13.91
C ARG A 222 14.59 6.74 15.37
N LEU A 223 13.54 5.96 15.62
CA LEU A 223 13.13 5.60 16.98
C LEU A 223 14.18 4.76 17.70
N ILE A 224 14.63 3.67 17.06
CA ILE A 224 15.60 2.76 17.67
C ILE A 224 16.93 3.49 17.93
N ARG A 225 17.37 4.31 16.98
CA ARG A 225 18.55 5.17 17.17
C ARG A 225 18.36 6.17 18.30
N LEU A 226 17.23 6.86 18.36
CA LEU A 226 16.94 7.86 19.40
C LEU A 226 17.00 7.23 20.81
N LEU A 227 16.40 6.05 20.98
CA LEU A 227 16.40 5.33 22.26
C LEU A 227 17.79 4.78 22.62
N SER A 228 18.52 4.27 21.63
CA SER A 228 19.84 3.65 21.83
C SER A 228 20.99 4.65 21.99
N ASP A 229 20.81 5.90 21.57
CA ASP A 229 21.83 6.94 21.68
C ASP A 229 21.93 7.47 23.12
N GLU A 230 23.11 7.34 23.73
CA GLU A 230 23.43 7.87 25.05
C GLU A 230 23.40 9.40 25.08
N ALA A 231 23.62 10.06 23.93
CA ALA A 231 23.57 11.51 23.83
C ALA A 231 22.13 12.07 23.78
N THR A 232 21.12 11.23 23.54
CA THR A 232 19.72 11.67 23.55
C THR A 232 19.29 12.02 24.98
N PRO A 233 18.78 13.24 25.24
CA PRO A 233 18.33 13.64 26.58
C PRO A 233 17.21 12.74 27.12
N ASP A 234 17.23 12.46 28.42
CA ASP A 234 16.20 11.66 29.10
C ASP A 234 14.79 12.23 28.93
N THR A 235 14.66 13.56 28.83
CA THR A 235 13.38 14.22 28.56
C THR A 235 12.82 13.82 27.19
N THR A 236 13.68 13.74 26.17
CA THR A 236 13.32 13.28 24.82
C THR A 236 12.99 11.79 24.82
N LYS A 237 13.77 10.97 25.52
CA LYS A 237 13.45 9.54 25.69
C LYS A 237 12.08 9.39 26.34
N LYS A 238 11.82 10.03 27.48
CA LYS A 238 10.50 10.00 28.15
C LYS A 238 9.36 10.47 27.22
N ALA A 239 9.58 11.49 26.38
CA ALA A 239 8.58 11.95 25.42
C ALA A 239 8.19 10.89 24.38
N VAL A 240 9.08 9.93 24.05
CA VAL A 240 8.73 8.78 23.19
C VAL A 240 7.56 8.00 23.77
N LEU A 241 7.53 7.74 25.07
CA LEU A 241 6.48 6.95 25.70
C LEU A 241 5.09 7.57 25.47
N THR A 242 5.01 8.90 25.44
CA THR A 242 3.78 9.63 25.13
C THR A 242 3.27 9.41 23.72
N TYR A 243 4.16 9.31 22.75
CA TYR A 243 3.79 9.01 21.36
C TYR A 243 3.72 7.51 21.06
N LEU A 244 4.30 6.66 21.91
CA LEU A 244 4.15 5.20 21.86
C LEU A 244 2.79 4.75 22.41
N GLN A 245 2.21 5.47 23.37
CA GLN A 245 0.92 5.10 23.96
C GLN A 245 -0.21 4.91 22.93
N PRO A 246 -0.45 5.83 21.97
CA PRO A 246 -1.50 5.64 20.97
C PRO A 246 -1.27 4.40 20.11
N TRP A 247 -0.01 4.07 19.79
CA TRP A 247 0.33 2.83 19.10
C TRP A 247 0.01 1.60 19.95
N SER A 248 0.40 1.60 21.22
CA SER A 248 0.10 0.52 22.16
C SER A 248 -1.40 0.32 22.40
N ASN A 249 -2.16 1.41 22.56
CA ASN A 249 -3.63 1.37 22.61
C ASN A 249 -4.21 0.78 21.33
N ALA A 250 -3.64 1.12 20.18
CA ALA A 250 -4.09 0.59 18.90
C ALA A 250 -3.71 -0.88 18.70
N PHE A 251 -2.59 -1.34 19.27
CA PHE A 251 -2.21 -2.74 19.27
C PHE A 251 -3.29 -3.63 19.90
N GLN A 252 -3.94 -3.18 20.97
CA GLN A 252 -5.12 -3.86 21.55
C GLN A 252 -6.24 -4.04 20.51
N ARG A 253 -6.48 -3.03 19.65
CA ARG A 253 -7.44 -3.15 18.52
C ARG A 253 -6.95 -4.14 17.45
N MET A 254 -5.65 -4.17 17.16
CA MET A 254 -5.04 -5.06 16.17
C MET A 254 -5.19 -6.54 16.57
N ILE A 255 -4.81 -6.89 17.81
CA ILE A 255 -4.91 -8.26 18.31
C ILE A 255 -6.38 -8.71 18.42
N SER A 256 -7.31 -7.81 18.78
CA SER A 256 -8.74 -8.10 18.72
C SER A 256 -9.24 -8.33 17.30
N ALA A 257 -8.84 -7.50 16.33
CA ALA A 257 -9.22 -7.68 14.93
C ALA A 257 -8.76 -9.03 14.39
N ARG A 258 -7.52 -9.45 14.69
CA ARG A 258 -6.99 -10.76 14.32
C ARG A 258 -7.91 -11.89 14.80
N VAL A 259 -8.33 -11.86 16.07
CA VAL A 259 -9.25 -12.87 16.62
C VAL A 259 -10.62 -12.79 15.95
N ILE A 260 -11.18 -11.60 15.76
CA ILE A 260 -12.53 -11.42 15.22
C ILE A 260 -12.64 -11.99 13.81
N TYR A 261 -11.66 -11.72 12.95
CA TYR A 261 -11.72 -12.07 11.53
C TYR A 261 -11.10 -13.43 11.17
N GLU A 262 -10.55 -14.15 12.15
CA GLU A 262 -10.01 -15.49 11.91
C GLU A 262 -11.12 -16.56 11.89
N ALA A 263 -11.22 -17.22 10.74
CA ALA A 263 -12.22 -18.24 10.45
C ALA A 263 -11.66 -19.67 10.58
N ASP A 264 -10.35 -19.87 10.40
CA ASP A 264 -9.70 -21.17 10.65
C ASP A 264 -9.65 -21.42 12.17
N PRO A 265 -10.29 -22.50 12.69
CA PRO A 265 -10.35 -22.74 14.13
C PRO A 265 -8.98 -22.92 14.79
N ALA A 266 -7.99 -23.47 14.08
CA ALA A 266 -6.65 -23.67 14.63
C ALA A 266 -5.90 -22.34 14.73
N LEU A 267 -5.97 -21.51 13.69
CA LEU A 267 -5.37 -20.18 13.70
C LEU A 267 -6.09 -19.24 14.66
N ARG A 268 -7.40 -19.38 14.82
CA ARG A 268 -8.19 -18.62 15.80
C ARG A 268 -7.78 -18.96 17.22
N LYS A 269 -7.54 -20.24 17.52
CA LYS A 269 -7.03 -20.66 18.83
C LYS A 269 -5.67 -20.01 19.12
N LEU A 270 -4.75 -20.05 18.16
CA LEU A 270 -3.45 -19.38 18.26
C LEU A 270 -3.59 -17.86 18.49
N ALA A 271 -4.53 -17.23 17.78
CA ALA A 271 -4.80 -15.80 17.94
C ALA A 271 -5.37 -15.45 19.31
N LEU A 272 -6.18 -16.32 19.91
CA LEU A 272 -6.72 -16.14 21.25
C LEU A 272 -5.65 -16.31 22.34
N GLU A 273 -4.75 -17.29 22.19
CA GLU A 273 -3.61 -17.48 23.09
C GLU A 273 -2.72 -16.23 23.07
N HIS A 274 -2.33 -15.76 21.88
CA HIS A 274 -1.55 -14.53 21.73
C HIS A 274 -2.28 -13.30 22.31
N GLN A 275 -3.59 -13.15 22.03
CA GLN A 275 -4.36 -12.05 22.60
C GLN A 275 -4.39 -12.06 24.13
N GLN A 276 -4.47 -13.24 24.75
CA GLN A 276 -4.54 -13.37 26.20
C GLN A 276 -3.25 -12.89 26.88
N GLU A 277 -2.12 -13.07 26.22
CA GLU A 277 -0.80 -12.62 26.69
C GLU A 277 -0.64 -11.10 26.50
N GLU A 278 -1.08 -10.57 25.36
CA GLU A 278 -0.90 -9.15 25.01
C GLU A 278 -1.92 -8.17 25.63
N ILE A 279 -3.03 -8.67 26.17
CA ILE A 279 -4.05 -7.80 26.76
C ILE A 279 -3.50 -7.05 27.97
N GLY A 280 -3.63 -5.71 27.93
CA GLY A 280 -3.27 -4.83 29.05
C GLY A 280 -1.83 -4.32 29.03
N HIS A 281 -1.03 -4.67 28.02
CA HIS A 281 0.31 -4.10 27.82
C HIS A 281 0.27 -2.57 27.65
N ASP A 282 -0.81 -2.04 27.05
CA ASP A 282 -1.07 -0.59 26.97
C ASP A 282 -1.24 0.07 28.33
N ALA A 283 -1.90 -0.61 29.28
CA ALA A 283 -2.04 -0.14 30.64
C ALA A 283 -0.73 -0.22 31.43
N ILE A 284 0.19 -1.13 31.06
CA ILE A 284 1.54 -1.20 31.63
C ILE A 284 2.33 0.02 31.17
N LEU A 285 2.36 0.30 29.86
CA LEU A 285 2.98 1.50 29.30
C LEU A 285 2.41 2.80 29.90
N ALA A 286 1.09 2.86 30.13
CA ALA A 286 0.46 4.03 30.74
C ALA A 286 0.99 4.31 32.17
N ARG A 287 1.39 3.26 32.92
CA ARG A 287 2.01 3.42 34.24
C ARG A 287 3.46 3.88 34.15
N SER A 288 4.20 3.43 33.13
CA SER A 288 5.56 3.91 32.83
C SER A 288 5.60 5.41 32.53
N ARG A 289 4.46 5.99 32.12
CA ARG A 289 4.25 7.41 31.86
C ARG A 289 3.68 8.21 33.04
N ALA A 290 3.82 7.76 34.29
CA ALA A 290 3.12 8.34 35.44
C ALA A 290 3.15 9.89 35.53
N GLU A 291 4.21 10.53 35.05
CA GLU A 291 4.38 11.99 35.03
C GLU A 291 3.73 12.72 33.82
N ASP A 292 3.41 12.02 32.72
CA ASP A 292 2.83 12.56 31.49
C ASP A 292 1.56 11.79 31.08
N GLN A 293 0.41 12.30 31.52
CA GLN A 293 -0.92 11.72 31.23
C GLN A 293 -1.59 12.33 29.99
N ARG A 294 -0.83 13.00 29.11
CA ARG A 294 -1.41 13.56 27.88
C ARG A 294 -1.95 12.44 27.00
N GLU A 295 -3.20 12.59 26.58
CA GLU A 295 -3.75 11.86 25.44
C GLU A 295 -3.33 12.58 24.17
N VAL A 296 -2.57 11.88 23.32
CA VAL A 296 -2.07 12.44 22.08
C VAL A 296 -2.64 11.66 20.91
N TRP A 297 -3.11 12.38 19.90
CA TRP A 297 -3.50 11.80 18.63
C TRP A 297 -2.57 12.33 17.54
N ASP A 298 -1.96 11.42 16.79
CA ASP A 298 -1.14 11.76 15.62
C ASP A 298 -1.69 11.00 14.39
N PRO A 299 -1.92 11.69 13.26
CA PRO A 299 -2.54 11.09 12.10
C PRO A 299 -1.72 9.97 11.46
N VAL A 300 -0.38 10.03 11.54
CA VAL A 300 0.48 9.01 10.93
C VAL A 300 0.49 7.76 11.82
N ILE A 301 0.53 7.93 13.14
CA ILE A 301 0.43 6.81 14.10
C ILE A 301 -0.93 6.12 13.96
N GLU A 302 -2.04 6.87 13.93
CA GLU A 302 -3.38 6.30 13.78
C GLU A 302 -3.58 5.63 12.42
N ALA A 303 -3.06 6.21 11.34
CA ALA A 303 -3.15 5.62 10.00
C ALA A 303 -2.34 4.32 9.90
N GLY A 304 -1.12 4.30 10.42
CA GLY A 304 -0.29 3.09 10.47
C GLY A 304 -0.97 1.99 11.29
N ALA A 305 -1.56 2.34 12.43
CA ALA A 305 -2.30 1.38 13.23
C ALA A 305 -3.57 0.85 12.54
N SER A 306 -4.34 1.73 11.90
CA SER A 306 -5.54 1.36 11.16
C SER A 306 -5.22 0.43 9.98
N TRP A 307 -4.06 0.60 9.35
CA TRP A 307 -3.61 -0.30 8.30
C TRP A 307 -3.47 -1.74 8.80
N PHE A 308 -2.86 -1.96 9.98
CA PHE A 308 -2.76 -3.31 10.56
C PHE A 308 -4.13 -3.90 10.88
N VAL A 309 -5.06 -3.11 11.44
CA VAL A 309 -6.44 -3.55 11.70
C VAL A 309 -7.13 -4.00 10.41
N ASP A 310 -7.00 -3.21 9.34
CA ASP A 310 -7.54 -3.55 8.02
C ASP A 310 -6.91 -4.83 7.45
N GLN A 311 -5.58 -4.97 7.53
CA GLN A 311 -4.90 -6.18 7.07
C GLN A 311 -5.32 -7.42 7.87
N PHE A 312 -5.53 -7.30 9.18
CA PHE A 312 -6.09 -8.40 9.98
C PHE A 312 -7.52 -8.75 9.57
N ALA A 313 -8.31 -7.81 9.05
CA ALA A 313 -9.64 -8.11 8.52
C ALA A 313 -9.57 -8.82 7.17
N THR A 314 -8.69 -8.39 6.27
CA THR A 314 -8.74 -8.77 4.85
C THR A 314 -7.80 -9.88 4.42
N LEU A 315 -6.64 -10.05 5.08
CA LEU A 315 -5.64 -11.03 4.65
C LEU A 315 -6.11 -12.48 4.91
N PRO A 316 -5.62 -13.47 4.14
CA PRO A 316 -5.85 -14.87 4.48
C PRO A 316 -5.14 -15.26 5.79
N GLY A 317 -5.60 -16.33 6.43
CA GLY A 317 -5.20 -16.68 7.80
C GLY A 317 -3.68 -16.83 8.01
N VAL A 318 -2.97 -17.51 7.11
CA VAL A 318 -1.50 -17.68 7.23
C VAL A 318 -0.79 -16.32 7.17
N GLN A 319 -1.23 -15.42 6.28
CA GLN A 319 -0.67 -14.07 6.16
C GLN A 319 -0.98 -13.22 7.39
N ARG A 320 -2.13 -13.39 8.06
CA ARG A 320 -2.39 -12.75 9.37
C ARG A 320 -1.43 -13.25 10.45
N VAL A 321 -1.11 -14.55 10.46
CA VAL A 321 -0.11 -15.10 11.39
C VAL A 321 1.26 -14.48 11.13
N VAL A 322 1.68 -14.38 9.86
CA VAL A 322 2.92 -13.70 9.47
C VAL A 322 2.92 -12.25 9.93
N LEU A 323 1.83 -11.52 9.69
CA LEU A 323 1.73 -10.12 10.07
C LEU A 323 1.88 -9.89 11.57
N ALA A 324 1.22 -10.72 12.38
CA ALA A 324 1.37 -10.68 13.84
C ALA A 324 2.79 -11.07 14.24
N HIS A 325 3.17 -12.31 13.99
CA HIS A 325 4.34 -12.91 14.63
C HIS A 325 5.68 -12.55 13.99
N LEU A 326 5.72 -12.30 12.68
CA LEU A 326 6.98 -12.04 11.97
C LEU A 326 7.23 -10.54 11.72
N ALA A 327 6.21 -9.68 11.84
CA ALA A 327 6.38 -8.24 11.72
C ALA A 327 6.13 -7.49 13.03
N LEU A 328 4.95 -7.61 13.64
CA LEU A 328 4.65 -6.88 14.89
C LEU A 328 5.53 -7.35 16.04
N GLU A 329 5.64 -8.66 16.28
CA GLU A 329 6.48 -9.19 17.38
C GLU A 329 7.97 -9.01 17.12
N ALA A 330 8.43 -9.16 15.87
CA ALA A 330 9.81 -8.86 15.51
C ALA A 330 10.15 -7.36 15.76
N GLY A 331 9.20 -6.48 15.43
CA GLY A 331 9.29 -5.05 15.69
C GLY A 331 9.28 -4.73 17.18
N SER A 332 8.40 -5.38 17.94
CA SER A 332 8.31 -5.29 19.40
C SER A 332 9.62 -5.71 20.07
N LEU A 333 10.18 -6.86 19.70
CA LEU A 333 11.46 -7.33 20.21
C LEU A 333 12.60 -6.32 19.97
N SER A 334 12.64 -5.74 18.77
CA SER A 334 13.66 -4.75 18.40
C SER A 334 13.48 -3.45 19.20
N LEU A 335 12.24 -3.01 19.38
CA LEU A 335 11.88 -1.85 20.20
C LEU A 335 12.20 -2.09 21.67
N SER A 336 11.86 -3.27 22.22
CA SER A 336 12.10 -3.64 23.60
C SER A 336 13.59 -3.64 23.94
N LYS A 337 14.43 -4.23 23.08
CA LYS A 337 15.90 -4.18 23.25
C LYS A 337 16.46 -2.76 23.34
N ALA A 338 15.91 -1.84 22.55
CA ALA A 338 16.28 -0.42 22.63
C ALA A 338 15.66 0.26 23.88
N GLY A 339 14.44 -0.12 24.23
CA GLY A 339 13.68 0.35 25.39
C GLY A 339 14.35 0.00 26.71
N VAL A 340 14.76 -1.24 26.94
CA VAL A 340 15.48 -1.69 28.15
C VAL A 340 16.76 -0.87 28.37
N ARG A 341 17.46 -0.47 27.30
CA ARG A 341 18.64 0.40 27.40
C ARG A 341 18.26 1.84 27.77
N ALA A 342 17.17 2.35 27.21
CA ALA A 342 16.70 3.71 27.43
C ALA A 342 16.00 3.89 28.79
N PHE A 343 15.33 2.85 29.28
CA PHE A 343 14.53 2.82 30.49
C PHE A 343 14.83 1.51 31.25
N PRO A 344 15.98 1.42 31.94
CA PRO A 344 16.29 0.27 32.77
C PRO A 344 15.20 0.08 33.84
N ASP A 345 14.83 -1.18 34.08
CA ASP A 345 13.82 -1.59 35.06
C ASP A 345 12.37 -1.13 34.76
N ASP A 346 12.07 -0.72 33.51
CA ASP A 346 10.72 -0.39 33.10
C ASP A 346 9.92 -1.65 32.74
N PRO A 347 8.83 -1.96 33.46
CA PRO A 347 8.11 -3.22 33.30
C PRO A 347 7.46 -3.37 31.93
N TYR A 348 7.25 -2.29 31.18
CA TYR A 348 6.72 -2.40 29.82
C TYR A 348 7.73 -3.08 28.89
N PHE A 349 9.00 -2.71 28.95
CA PHE A 349 10.01 -3.26 28.06
C PHE A 349 10.51 -4.64 28.52
N ASP A 350 10.57 -4.88 29.84
CA ASP A 350 10.99 -6.19 30.38
C ASP A 350 10.09 -7.36 29.94
N LEU A 351 8.79 -7.11 29.73
CA LEU A 351 7.84 -8.14 29.31
C LEU A 351 8.11 -8.69 27.88
N HIS A 352 8.72 -7.85 27.04
CA HIS A 352 8.90 -8.12 25.62
C HIS A 352 10.28 -8.74 25.25
N ASP A 353 11.12 -9.09 26.23
CA ASP A 353 12.44 -9.71 25.95
C ASP A 353 12.36 -11.24 25.75
N GLU A 354 11.64 -11.97 26.62
CA GLU A 354 11.53 -13.44 26.53
C GLU A 354 10.31 -13.91 25.72
N ALA A 355 9.16 -13.22 25.83
CA ALA A 355 7.91 -13.60 25.18
C ALA A 355 7.98 -13.48 23.64
N ASP A 356 8.59 -12.41 23.14
CA ASP A 356 8.60 -12.09 21.71
C ASP A 356 9.43 -13.11 20.87
N VAL A 357 10.40 -13.80 21.47
CA VAL A 357 11.16 -14.87 20.80
C VAL A 357 10.31 -16.13 20.59
N GLU A 358 9.51 -16.50 21.58
CA GLU A 358 8.55 -17.61 21.46
C GLU A 358 7.48 -17.27 20.43
N HIS A 359 7.01 -16.03 20.42
CA HIS A 359 6.06 -15.54 19.43
C HIS A 359 6.61 -15.57 17.99
N LEU A 360 7.89 -15.23 17.78
CA LEU A 360 8.52 -15.33 16.47
C LEU A 360 8.53 -16.77 15.95
N ASP A 361 8.85 -17.76 16.79
CA ASP A 361 8.85 -19.17 16.35
C ASP A 361 7.44 -19.66 16.03
N MET A 362 6.39 -19.19 16.72
CA MET A 362 4.99 -19.51 16.36
C MET A 362 4.70 -19.17 14.89
N GLY A 363 5.16 -18.02 14.41
CA GLY A 363 5.01 -17.60 13.01
C GLY A 363 5.66 -18.57 12.03
N TYR A 364 6.92 -18.94 12.28
CA TYR A 364 7.64 -19.89 11.43
C TYR A 364 7.05 -21.31 11.54
N GLN A 365 6.56 -21.72 12.71
CA GLN A 365 5.97 -23.03 12.93
C GLN A 365 4.69 -23.20 12.10
N ILE A 366 3.85 -22.18 11.99
CA ILE A 366 2.68 -22.20 11.10
C ILE A 366 3.11 -22.31 9.64
N LEU A 367 4.11 -21.55 9.19
CA LEU A 367 4.61 -21.65 7.82
C LEU A 367 5.20 -23.04 7.50
N ARG A 368 5.77 -23.76 8.48
CA ARG A 368 6.22 -25.15 8.32
C ARG A 368 5.06 -26.14 8.15
N GLN A 369 3.96 -25.92 8.88
CA GLN A 369 2.85 -26.86 8.96
C GLN A 369 1.81 -26.68 7.84
N ARG A 370 1.71 -25.46 7.31
CA ARG A 370 0.70 -25.05 6.33
C ARG A 370 1.27 -25.07 4.91
N THR A 371 0.40 -25.33 3.94
CA THR A 371 0.73 -25.37 2.51
C THR A 371 -0.08 -24.37 1.68
N ASP A 372 -1.04 -23.69 2.31
CA ASP A 372 -1.95 -22.69 1.73
C ASP A 372 -1.36 -21.27 1.71
N TRP A 373 -0.05 -21.18 1.41
CA TRP A 373 0.65 -19.92 1.26
C TRP A 373 1.70 -20.00 0.16
N ALA A 374 2.02 -18.85 -0.44
CA ALA A 374 3.11 -18.71 -1.40
C ALA A 374 4.17 -17.76 -0.84
N VAL A 375 5.43 -18.03 -1.17
CA VAL A 375 6.57 -17.22 -0.70
C VAL A 375 6.38 -15.76 -1.08
N ASP A 376 6.08 -15.47 -2.34
CA ASP A 376 6.02 -14.10 -2.82
C ASP A 376 4.88 -13.31 -2.15
N ASP A 377 3.75 -13.95 -1.83
CA ASP A 377 2.66 -13.32 -1.07
C ASP A 377 3.09 -12.95 0.36
N VAL A 378 3.77 -13.88 1.03
CA VAL A 378 4.30 -13.66 2.39
C VAL A 378 5.33 -12.54 2.40
N LEU A 379 6.23 -12.51 1.40
CA LEU A 379 7.24 -11.46 1.27
C LEU A 379 6.60 -10.08 1.04
N VAL A 380 5.54 -9.99 0.25
CA VAL A 380 4.79 -8.73 0.04
C VAL A 380 4.14 -8.25 1.33
N VAL A 381 3.56 -9.15 2.13
CA VAL A 381 2.96 -8.79 3.43
C VAL A 381 4.02 -8.27 4.39
N LEU A 382 5.14 -8.98 4.53
CA LEU A 382 6.26 -8.56 5.37
C LEU A 382 6.83 -7.22 4.92
N ASP A 383 7.06 -7.04 3.62
CA ASP A 383 7.59 -5.81 3.06
C ASP A 383 6.76 -4.58 3.46
N ARG A 384 5.44 -4.67 3.26
CA ARG A 384 4.51 -3.59 3.60
C ARG A 384 4.42 -3.37 5.11
N ALA A 385 4.38 -4.45 5.89
CA ALA A 385 4.31 -4.35 7.34
C ALA A 385 5.52 -3.62 7.94
N TRP A 386 6.72 -3.97 7.49
CA TRP A 386 7.95 -3.31 7.94
C TRP A 386 8.03 -1.85 7.51
N GLN A 387 7.56 -1.49 6.32
CA GLN A 387 7.44 -0.09 5.90
C GLN A 387 6.52 0.70 6.83
N VAL A 388 5.34 0.15 7.16
CA VAL A 388 4.38 0.82 8.06
C VAL A 388 4.93 0.94 9.47
N ILE A 389 5.53 -0.11 10.03
CA ILE A 389 6.18 -0.08 11.35
C ILE A 389 7.26 0.99 11.38
N THR A 390 8.12 1.04 10.35
CA THR A 390 9.20 2.03 10.28
C THR A 390 8.65 3.46 10.22
N VAL A 391 7.62 3.72 9.41
CA VAL A 391 6.99 5.04 9.31
C VAL A 391 6.39 5.49 10.64
N VAL A 392 5.69 4.58 11.35
CA VAL A 392 5.12 4.89 12.66
C VAL A 392 6.22 5.17 13.67
N SER A 393 7.24 4.32 13.73
CA SER A 393 8.37 4.50 14.65
C SER A 393 9.12 5.81 14.40
N ASP A 394 9.42 6.11 13.14
CA ASP A 394 10.07 7.37 12.77
C ASP A 394 9.23 8.59 13.12
N ARG A 395 7.90 8.49 13.02
CA ARG A 395 6.98 9.54 13.45
C ARG A 395 7.00 9.74 14.96
N ILE A 396 6.96 8.66 15.73
CA ILE A 396 7.06 8.70 17.20
C ILE A 396 8.33 9.46 17.61
N ALA A 397 9.46 9.13 16.98
CA ALA A 397 10.73 9.81 17.23
C ALA A 397 10.70 11.30 16.85
N GLU A 398 10.13 11.65 15.69
CA GLU A 398 9.99 13.03 15.23
C GLU A 398 9.15 13.87 16.22
N CYS A 399 8.03 13.32 16.67
CA CYS A 399 7.14 13.97 17.61
C CYS A 399 7.81 14.18 18.98
N ALA A 400 8.52 13.18 19.50
CA ALA A 400 9.27 13.30 20.74
C ALA A 400 10.34 14.40 20.66
N LEU A 401 11.13 14.44 19.58
CA LEU A 401 12.14 15.48 19.34
C LEU A 401 11.53 16.88 19.23
N ARG A 402 10.39 17.00 18.54
CA ARG A 402 9.72 18.29 18.37
C ARG A 402 9.21 18.84 19.70
N ASP A 403 8.69 17.99 20.58
CA ASP A 403 8.14 18.41 21.87
C ASP A 403 9.22 18.84 22.87
N THR A 404 10.45 18.35 22.73
CA THR A 404 11.56 18.62 23.68
C THR A 404 12.63 19.55 23.15
N ALA A 405 12.55 19.98 21.89
CA ALA A 405 13.39 21.04 21.33
C ALA A 405 12.97 22.41 21.91
N ALA A 406 13.36 22.67 23.16
CA ALA A 406 13.19 23.94 23.86
C ALA A 406 14.55 24.59 24.16
#